data_AF-A0A2P7EDD6-F1
#
_entry.id   AF-A0A2P7EDD6-F1
#
_cell.length_a   1.000
_cell.length_b   1.000
_cell.length_c   1.000
_cell.angle_alpha   90.00
_cell.angle_beta   90.00
_cell.angle_gamma   90.00
#
_symmetry.space_group_name_H-M   'P 1'
#
loop_
_entity.id
_entity.type
_entity.pdbx_description
1 polymer ?
#
loop_
_entity_poly.entity_id
_entity_poly.type
_entity_poly.pdbx_seq_one_letter_code
_entity_poly.pdbx_strand_id
1 'polypeptide(L)'
;MVPPSAALAESPQPAAKEPARETILTPRFYTTDFEAMAAMDLQPNGAELEAICEEFRKDYNRHHFVRDQSFEGAAEKLDPNTRKVFVEFLEQSCTSEFSGFLLYKELSRRIKNRNPLLAECFAHMARDEARHAGFLNKAMGDFGLQLDLG
;
A
#
# COMPACT_ATOMS: atom_id res chain seq x y z
N MET A 1 44.05 -38.23 17.59
CA MET A 1 42.59 -38.41 17.45
C MET A 1 41.96 -37.05 17.63
N VAL A 2 41.65 -36.36 16.53
CA VAL A 2 41.08 -35.00 16.51
C VAL A 2 39.56 -35.16 16.36
N PRO A 3 38.70 -34.43 17.11
CA PRO A 3 37.26 -34.53 16.94
C PRO A 3 36.82 -33.87 15.62
N PRO A 4 35.73 -34.34 14.97
CA PRO A 4 35.24 -33.73 13.75
C PRO A 4 34.56 -32.39 14.06
N SER A 5 34.86 -31.38 13.23
CA SER A 5 34.23 -30.07 13.24
C SER A 5 32.76 -30.21 12.84
N ALA A 6 31.85 -29.66 13.65
CA ALA A 6 30.43 -29.57 13.33
C ALA A 6 30.22 -28.68 12.10
N ALA A 7 29.46 -29.18 11.12
CA ALA A 7 29.01 -28.40 9.98
C ALA A 7 27.93 -27.41 10.43
N LEU A 8 28.16 -26.12 10.15
CA LEU A 8 27.16 -25.06 10.31
C LEU A 8 26.05 -25.29 9.27
N ALA A 9 24.80 -25.42 9.74
CA ALA A 9 23.63 -25.48 8.87
C ALA A 9 23.40 -24.11 8.22
N GLU A 10 23.39 -24.07 6.89
CA GLU A 10 22.99 -22.89 6.12
C GLU A 10 21.51 -22.58 6.37
N SER A 11 21.24 -21.36 6.84
CA SER A 11 19.91 -20.78 6.86
C SER A 11 19.40 -20.59 5.42
N PRO A 12 18.15 -20.97 5.10
CA PRO A 12 17.64 -20.85 3.73
C PRO A 12 17.58 -19.38 3.34
N GLN A 13 18.31 -19.01 2.29
CA GLN A 13 18.18 -17.71 1.65
C GLN A 13 16.78 -17.59 1.02
N PRO A 14 16.12 -16.42 1.11
CA PRO A 14 14.87 -16.21 0.41
C PRO A 14 15.09 -16.38 -1.09
N ALA A 15 14.37 -17.32 -1.70
CA ALA A 15 14.46 -17.59 -3.11
C ALA A 15 14.08 -16.33 -3.90
N ALA A 16 14.98 -15.86 -4.78
CA ALA A 16 14.67 -14.79 -5.72
C ALA A 16 13.54 -15.24 -6.64
N LYS A 17 12.37 -14.60 -6.50
CA LYS A 17 11.18 -14.86 -7.31
C LYS A 17 11.50 -14.52 -8.77
N GLU A 18 11.12 -15.38 -9.72
CA GLU A 18 11.14 -15.03 -11.14
C GLU A 18 10.36 -13.73 -11.35
N PRO A 19 10.85 -12.79 -12.19
CA PRO A 19 10.16 -11.55 -12.45
C PRO A 19 8.76 -11.85 -12.98
N ALA A 20 7.73 -11.32 -12.30
CA ALA A 20 6.34 -11.49 -12.70
C ALA A 20 6.17 -11.04 -14.17
N ARG A 21 5.48 -11.85 -14.97
CA ARG A 21 5.17 -11.49 -16.36
C ARG A 21 4.40 -10.17 -16.37
N GLU A 22 4.84 -9.20 -17.17
CA GLU A 22 4.11 -7.96 -17.35
C GLU A 22 2.71 -8.26 -17.92
N THR A 23 1.69 -8.05 -17.10
CA THR A 23 0.27 -8.01 -17.48
C THR A 23 -0.30 -6.59 -17.29
N ILE A 24 -1.53 -6.36 -17.72
CA ILE A 24 -2.30 -5.13 -17.40
C ILE A 24 -2.37 -4.88 -15.88
N LEU A 25 -2.28 -5.94 -15.06
CA LEU A 25 -2.34 -5.88 -13.60
C LEU A 25 -0.96 -5.69 -12.96
N THR A 26 0.10 -5.51 -13.75
CA THR A 26 1.44 -5.27 -13.19
C THR A 26 1.46 -3.92 -12.49
N PRO A 27 1.79 -3.88 -11.18
CA PRO A 27 1.85 -2.63 -10.46
C PRO A 27 2.93 -1.72 -11.07
N ARG A 28 2.56 -0.48 -11.36
CA ARG A 28 3.50 0.60 -11.69
C ARG A 28 3.27 1.73 -10.70
N PHE A 29 4.35 2.43 -10.33
CA PHE A 29 4.20 3.67 -9.58
C PHE A 29 3.41 4.67 -10.41
N TYR A 30 2.31 5.15 -9.84
CA TYR A 30 1.41 6.08 -10.48
C TYR A 30 2.09 7.44 -10.59
N THR A 31 1.81 8.11 -11.71
CA THR A 31 2.25 9.48 -11.95
C THR A 31 1.11 10.25 -12.59
N THR A 32 1.18 11.57 -12.53
CA THR A 32 0.18 12.47 -13.10
C THR A 32 0.82 13.79 -13.53
N ASP A 33 0.03 14.62 -14.19
CA ASP A 33 0.40 16.01 -14.47
C ASP A 33 0.12 16.89 -13.24
N PHE A 34 1.16 17.17 -12.46
CA PHE A 34 1.08 18.01 -11.26
C PHE A 34 0.71 19.46 -11.57
N GLU A 35 1.12 19.97 -12.74
CA GLU A 35 0.85 21.35 -13.14
C GLU A 35 -0.62 21.52 -13.53
N ALA A 36 -1.17 20.55 -14.26
CA ALA A 36 -2.60 20.49 -14.57
C ALA A 36 -3.44 20.40 -13.29
N MET A 37 -3.06 19.52 -12.34
CA MET A 37 -3.75 19.42 -11.05
C MET A 37 -3.69 20.72 -10.25
N ALA A 38 -2.56 21.42 -10.24
CA ALA A 38 -2.40 22.69 -9.54
C ALA A 38 -3.11 23.87 -10.24
N ALA A 39 -3.42 23.76 -11.53
CA ALA A 39 -4.15 24.76 -12.31
C ALA A 39 -5.66 24.52 -12.34
N MET A 40 -6.14 23.41 -11.77
CA MET A 40 -7.55 23.05 -11.78
C MET A 40 -8.39 24.08 -11.00
N ASP A 41 -9.34 24.72 -11.67
CA ASP A 41 -10.31 25.61 -11.04
C ASP A 41 -11.45 24.82 -10.43
N LEU A 42 -11.47 24.75 -9.10
CA LEU A 42 -12.49 24.07 -8.31
C LEU A 42 -13.44 25.06 -7.61
N GLN A 43 -13.33 26.37 -7.87
CA GLN A 43 -14.22 27.36 -7.27
C GLN A 43 -15.72 27.08 -7.52
N PRO A 44 -16.15 26.59 -8.70
CA PRO A 44 -17.55 26.26 -8.94
C PRO A 44 -18.12 25.19 -8.00
N ASN A 45 -17.26 24.33 -7.43
CA ASN A 45 -17.62 23.22 -6.55
C ASN A 45 -16.95 23.32 -5.17
N GLY A 46 -16.63 24.55 -4.75
CA GLY A 46 -15.86 24.77 -3.51
C GLY A 46 -16.56 24.26 -2.27
N ALA A 47 -17.90 24.36 -2.21
CA ALA A 47 -18.69 23.88 -1.08
C ALA A 47 -18.65 22.35 -0.97
N GLU A 48 -18.76 21.64 -2.09
CA GLU A 48 -18.66 20.19 -2.14
C GLU A 48 -17.25 19.71 -1.77
N LEU A 49 -16.22 20.40 -2.27
CA LEU A 49 -14.83 20.06 -1.94
C LEU A 49 -14.53 20.26 -0.45
N GLU A 50 -15.00 21.35 0.16
CA GLU A 50 -14.84 21.59 1.59
C GLU A 50 -15.60 20.53 2.41
N ALA A 51 -16.81 20.15 1.99
CA ALA A 51 -17.57 19.10 2.66
C ALA A 51 -16.84 17.76 2.64
N ILE A 52 -16.27 17.37 1.50
CA ILE A 52 -15.43 16.16 1.38
C ILE A 52 -14.19 16.26 2.26
N CYS A 53 -13.52 17.43 2.27
CA CYS A 53 -12.34 17.64 3.11
C CYS A 53 -12.70 17.49 4.61
N GLU A 54 -13.86 18.01 5.02
CA GLU A 54 -14.34 17.90 6.39
C GLU A 54 -14.64 16.46 6.78
N GLU A 55 -15.14 15.62 5.87
CA GLU A 55 -15.26 14.18 6.11
C GLU A 55 -13.89 13.51 6.29
N PHE A 56 -12.90 13.89 5.49
CA PHE A 56 -11.54 13.37 5.64
C PHE A 56 -10.86 13.78 6.95
N ARG A 57 -11.11 15.01 7.43
CA ARG A 57 -10.63 15.51 8.74
C ARG A 57 -11.18 14.68 9.91
N LYS A 58 -12.44 14.25 9.83
CA LYS A 58 -13.08 13.41 10.87
C LYS A 58 -12.43 12.03 11.03
N ASP A 59 -11.74 11.54 9.99
CA ASP A 59 -10.92 10.33 10.05
C ASP A 59 -11.68 9.08 10.52
N TYR A 60 -12.85 8.82 9.92
CA TYR A 60 -13.65 7.63 10.24
C TYR A 60 -12.89 6.32 10.03
N ASN A 61 -11.94 6.30 9.09
CA ASN A 61 -11.16 5.12 8.71
C ASN A 61 -10.05 4.74 9.72
N ARG A 62 -9.77 5.56 10.75
CA ARG A 62 -8.66 5.35 11.68
C ARG A 62 -8.62 3.98 12.38
N HIS A 63 -9.76 3.30 12.46
CA HIS A 63 -9.91 1.99 13.11
C HIS A 63 -10.31 0.86 12.16
N HIS A 64 -10.41 1.12 10.84
CA HIS A 64 -10.83 0.11 9.88
C HIS A 64 -9.75 -0.94 9.59
N PHE A 65 -8.47 -0.56 9.63
CA PHE A 65 -7.35 -1.42 9.23
C PHE A 65 -6.69 -2.10 10.44
N VAL A 66 -7.49 -2.84 11.20
CA VAL A 66 -7.06 -3.56 12.40
C VAL A 66 -7.28 -5.05 12.17
N ARG A 67 -6.25 -5.84 12.45
CA ARG A 67 -6.35 -7.31 12.42
C ARG A 67 -7.02 -7.79 13.70
N ASP A 68 -7.88 -8.79 13.58
CA ASP A 68 -8.47 -9.50 14.71
C ASP A 68 -8.04 -10.97 14.75
N GLN A 69 -8.56 -11.72 15.72
CA GLN A 69 -8.25 -13.13 15.93
C GLN A 69 -8.65 -14.03 14.76
N SER A 70 -9.54 -13.59 13.86
CA SER A 70 -9.97 -14.40 12.72
C SER A 70 -8.88 -14.64 11.68
N PHE A 71 -7.80 -13.84 11.71
CA PHE A 71 -6.65 -14.02 10.83
C PHE A 71 -5.76 -15.20 11.24
N GLU A 72 -5.77 -15.58 12.53
CA GLU A 72 -4.90 -16.63 13.05
C GLU A 72 -5.24 -17.99 12.42
N GLY A 73 -4.27 -18.59 11.73
CA GLY A 73 -4.46 -19.88 11.08
C GLY A 73 -5.31 -19.84 9.80
N ALA A 74 -5.71 -18.65 9.32
CA ALA A 74 -6.58 -18.52 8.15
C ALA A 74 -5.83 -18.82 6.84
N ALA A 75 -4.58 -18.36 6.72
CA ALA A 75 -3.76 -18.54 5.53
C ALA A 75 -3.43 -20.01 5.26
N GLU A 76 -3.31 -20.83 6.31
CA GLU A 76 -3.02 -22.27 6.27
C GLU A 76 -4.21 -23.10 5.81
N LYS A 77 -5.43 -22.56 5.93
CA LYS A 77 -6.67 -23.24 5.51
C LYS A 77 -6.93 -23.11 4.00
N LEU A 78 -6.21 -22.23 3.31
CA LEU A 78 -6.37 -22.02 1.88
C LEU A 78 -5.73 -23.17 1.08
N ASP A 79 -6.45 -23.68 0.09
CA ASP A 79 -5.89 -24.66 -0.85
C ASP A 79 -4.73 -24.03 -1.65
N PRO A 80 -3.81 -24.84 -2.20
CA PRO A 80 -2.61 -24.32 -2.87
C PRO A 80 -2.87 -23.34 -4.02
N ASN A 81 -3.95 -23.54 -4.80
CA ASN A 81 -4.26 -22.68 -5.93
C ASN A 81 -4.80 -21.34 -5.46
N THR A 82 -5.76 -21.36 -4.54
CA THR A 82 -6.30 -20.13 -3.94
C THR A 82 -5.20 -19.35 -3.21
N ARG A 83 -4.35 -20.03 -2.44
CA ARG A 83 -3.24 -19.41 -1.73
C ARG A 83 -2.31 -18.67 -2.69
N LYS A 84 -1.96 -19.28 -3.83
CA LYS A 84 -1.10 -18.64 -4.83
C LYS A 84 -1.72 -17.36 -5.38
N VAL A 85 -2.97 -17.41 -5.85
CA VAL A 85 -3.66 -16.26 -6.43
C VAL A 85 -3.88 -15.16 -5.39
N PHE A 86 -4.18 -15.55 -4.15
CA PHE A 86 -4.39 -14.59 -3.06
C PHE A 86 -3.10 -13.86 -2.67
N VAL A 87 -1.96 -14.55 -2.64
CA VAL A 87 -0.65 -13.89 -2.45
C VAL A 87 -0.35 -12.93 -3.59
N GLU A 88 -0.56 -13.34 -4.85
CA GLU A 88 -0.35 -12.46 -6.00
C GLU A 88 -1.24 -11.20 -5.92
N PHE A 89 -2.51 -11.38 -5.50
CA PHE A 89 -3.42 -10.27 -5.23
C PHE A 89 -2.89 -9.34 -4.14
N LEU A 90 -2.47 -9.88 -2.98
CA LEU A 90 -1.95 -9.08 -1.88
C LEU A 90 -0.71 -8.27 -2.27
N GLU A 91 0.22 -8.88 -3.01
CA GLU A 91 1.43 -8.19 -3.49
C GLU A 91 1.08 -7.04 -4.44
N GLN A 92 0.17 -7.29 -5.39
CA GLN A 92 -0.27 -6.29 -6.35
C GLN A 92 -1.04 -5.14 -5.68
N SER A 93 -1.98 -5.47 -4.80
CA SER A 93 -2.75 -4.49 -4.03
C SER A 93 -1.83 -3.67 -3.15
N CYS A 94 -0.92 -4.29 -2.37
CA CYS A 94 -0.01 -3.56 -1.50
C CYS A 94 0.88 -2.58 -2.27
N THR A 95 1.37 -2.98 -3.45
CA THR A 95 2.17 -2.10 -4.31
C THR A 95 1.34 -0.94 -4.89
N SER A 96 0.10 -1.22 -5.28
CA SER A 96 -0.83 -0.22 -5.80
C SER A 96 -1.18 0.84 -4.74
N GLU A 97 -1.54 0.42 -3.52
CA GLU A 97 -1.87 1.35 -2.42
C GLU A 97 -0.64 2.17 -2.02
N PHE A 98 0.54 1.55 -1.95
CA PHE A 98 1.77 2.29 -1.65
C PHE A 98 2.12 3.31 -2.74
N SER A 99 1.88 2.96 -4.00
CA SER A 99 2.01 3.86 -5.13
C SER A 99 1.05 5.05 -5.04
N GLY A 100 -0.23 4.81 -4.70
CA GLY A 100 -1.22 5.84 -4.45
C GLY A 100 -0.81 6.78 -3.31
N PHE A 101 -0.31 6.22 -2.20
CA PHE A 101 0.25 6.99 -1.08
C PHE A 101 1.34 7.97 -1.55
N LEU A 102 2.33 7.50 -2.31
CA LEU A 102 3.42 8.35 -2.79
C LEU A 102 2.90 9.46 -3.71
N LEU A 103 1.99 9.13 -4.63
CA LEU A 103 1.40 10.10 -5.55
C LEU A 103 0.64 11.21 -4.79
N TYR A 104 -0.27 10.83 -3.89
CA TYR A 104 -1.05 11.79 -3.11
C TYR A 104 -0.17 12.60 -2.15
N LYS A 105 0.85 11.97 -1.56
CA LYS A 105 1.81 12.67 -0.72
C LYS A 105 2.55 13.75 -1.51
N GLU A 106 2.98 13.44 -2.73
CA GLU A 106 3.67 14.41 -3.58
C GLU A 106 2.74 15.52 -4.07
N LEU A 107 1.52 15.19 -4.51
CA LEU A 107 0.49 16.17 -4.87
C LEU A 107 0.22 17.15 -3.73
N SER A 108 0.00 16.64 -2.51
CA SER A 108 -0.26 17.46 -1.32
C SER A 108 0.87 18.47 -1.04
N ARG A 109 2.12 18.14 -1.39
CA ARG A 109 3.26 19.03 -1.21
C ARG A 109 3.36 20.04 -2.34
N ARG A 110 3.28 19.59 -3.60
CA ARG A 110 3.52 20.43 -4.77
C ARG A 110 2.46 21.50 -4.97
N ILE A 111 1.19 21.14 -4.76
CA ILE A 111 0.08 22.06 -5.09
C ILE A 111 -0.35 22.94 -3.92
N LYS A 112 0.22 22.73 -2.72
CA LYS A 112 -0.20 23.39 -1.46
C LYS A 112 -0.36 24.91 -1.56
N ASN A 113 0.54 25.58 -2.27
CA ASN A 113 0.53 27.04 -2.38
C ASN A 113 -0.43 27.57 -3.46
N ARG A 114 -0.91 26.69 -4.35
CA ARG A 114 -1.78 27.04 -5.48
C ARG A 114 -3.22 26.60 -5.27
N ASN A 115 -3.41 25.42 -4.67
CA ASN A 115 -4.73 24.87 -4.36
C ASN A 115 -4.68 24.22 -2.96
N PRO A 116 -4.75 25.02 -1.87
CA PRO A 116 -4.51 24.53 -0.51
C PRO A 116 -5.55 23.53 -0.03
N LEU A 117 -6.83 23.73 -0.36
CA LEU A 117 -7.91 22.81 0.04
C LEU A 117 -7.76 21.44 -0.63
N LEU A 118 -7.49 21.43 -1.94
CA LEU A 118 -7.22 20.17 -2.65
C LEU A 118 -5.95 19.49 -2.14
N ALA A 119 -4.91 20.26 -1.81
CA ALA A 119 -3.69 19.72 -1.22
C ALA A 119 -3.96 19.03 0.13
N GLU A 120 -4.86 19.59 0.95
CA GLU A 120 -5.29 18.99 2.20
C GLU A 120 -6.05 17.68 1.97
N CYS A 121 -6.98 17.65 1.01
CA CYS A 121 -7.65 16.40 0.60
C CYS A 121 -6.63 15.31 0.24
N PHE A 122 -5.64 15.63 -0.60
CA PHE A 122 -4.58 14.66 -0.94
C PHE A 122 -3.74 14.24 0.26
N ALA A 123 -3.49 15.12 1.22
CA ALA A 123 -2.77 14.75 2.44
C ALA A 123 -3.56 13.71 3.27
N HIS A 124 -4.88 13.84 3.34
CA HIS A 124 -5.74 12.86 3.99
C HIS A 124 -5.85 11.55 3.22
N MET A 125 -5.98 11.60 1.89
CA MET A 125 -5.96 10.39 1.06
C MET A 125 -4.64 9.63 1.23
N ALA A 126 -3.50 10.33 1.20
CA ALA A 126 -2.20 9.73 1.44
C ALA A 126 -2.11 9.04 2.82
N ARG A 127 -2.70 9.63 3.87
CA ARG A 127 -2.77 9.01 5.20
C ARG A 127 -3.50 7.67 5.16
N ASP A 128 -4.63 7.60 4.45
CA ASP A 128 -5.45 6.39 4.40
C ASP A 128 -4.81 5.30 3.51
N GLU A 129 -4.24 5.68 2.37
CA GLU A 129 -3.46 4.76 1.52
C GLU A 129 -2.27 4.15 2.25
N ALA A 130 -1.56 4.93 3.08
CA ALA A 130 -0.48 4.41 3.90
C ALA A 130 -0.95 3.37 4.92
N ARG A 131 -2.17 3.55 5.47
CA ARG A 131 -2.78 2.57 6.39
C ARG A 131 -3.19 1.29 5.64
N HIS A 132 -3.77 1.43 4.45
CA HIS A 132 -4.10 0.30 3.57
C HIS A 132 -2.86 -0.53 3.24
N ALA A 133 -1.83 0.12 2.67
CA ALA A 133 -0.58 -0.55 2.31
C ALA A 133 0.07 -1.24 3.53
N GLY A 134 0.12 -0.55 4.67
CA GLY A 134 0.64 -1.12 5.91
C GLY A 134 -0.16 -2.32 6.42
N PHE A 135 -1.49 -2.32 6.24
CA PHE A 135 -2.34 -3.45 6.62
C PHE A 135 -2.15 -4.66 5.70
N LEU A 136 -2.11 -4.44 4.38
CA LEU A 136 -1.84 -5.49 3.41
C LEU A 136 -0.46 -6.11 3.63
N ASN A 137 0.56 -5.28 3.89
CA ASN A 137 1.91 -5.79 4.20
C ASN A 137 1.94 -6.65 5.46
N LYS A 138 1.19 -6.26 6.50
CA LYS A 138 1.02 -7.11 7.69
C LYS A 138 0.28 -8.40 7.39
N ALA A 139 -0.76 -8.39 6.55
CA ALA A 139 -1.51 -9.58 6.18
C ALA A 139 -0.65 -10.58 5.39
N MET A 140 0.25 -10.10 4.53
CA MET A 140 1.22 -10.95 3.82
C MET A 140 2.14 -11.74 4.75
N GLY A 141 2.37 -11.25 5.98
CA GLY A 141 3.13 -11.97 7.00
C GLY A 141 2.57 -13.36 7.32
N ASP A 142 1.25 -13.56 7.24
CA ASP A 142 0.59 -14.86 7.46
C ASP A 142 0.95 -15.89 6.36
N PHE A 143 1.45 -15.40 5.24
CA PHE A 143 1.91 -16.20 4.12
C PHE A 143 3.42 -16.43 4.14
N GLY A 144 4.13 -15.90 5.16
CA GLY A 144 5.58 -15.92 5.27
C GLY A 144 6.26 -14.91 4.35
N LEU A 145 5.55 -13.85 3.94
CA LEU A 145 6.02 -12.84 3.01
C LEU A 145 6.02 -11.47 3.66
N GLN A 146 6.97 -10.63 3.25
CA GLN A 146 7.02 -9.22 3.63
C GLN A 146 7.54 -8.44 2.43
N LEU A 147 6.83 -7.37 2.06
CA LEU A 147 7.33 -6.41 1.09
C LEU A 147 8.17 -5.37 1.80
N ASP A 148 9.36 -5.12 1.25
CA ASP A 148 10.15 -3.94 1.57
C ASP A 148 9.62 -2.77 0.74
N LEU A 149 8.97 -1.82 1.41
CA LEU A 149 8.35 -0.66 0.78
C LEU A 149 9.23 0.60 0.88
N GLY A 150 10.46 0.49 1.40
CA GLY A 150 11.39 1.60 1.56
C GLY A 150 11.23 2.40 2.85
#